data_AF-A0A940LYK7-F1
#
_entry.id   AF-A0A940LYK7-F1
#
_cell.length_a   1.000
_cell.length_b   1.000
_cell.length_c   1.000
_cell.angle_alpha   90.00
_cell.angle_beta   90.00
_cell.angle_gamma   90.00
#
_symmetry.space_group_name_H-M   'P 1'
#
loop_
_entity.id
_entity.type
_entity.pdbx_description
1 polymer ?
#
loop_
_entity_poly.entity_id
_entity_poly.type
_entity_poly.pdbx_seq_one_letter_code
_entity_poly.pdbx_strand_id
1 'polypeptide(L)'
;MRWSVGLLAAGLLLSGCGKPDRSIDAEIDADFAKGELLLSCRTSGSGTCHAVFLADGQAFRAQASAGGTASVSSVGEGTDYCVEASVPDPARCKPTPLVQGKQIVRRLTVKH
;
A
#
# COMPACT_ATOMS: atom_id res chain seq x y z
N MET A 1 -31.25 51.26 -3.04
CA MET A 1 -31.72 50.29 -2.04
C MET A 1 -32.37 49.12 -2.76
N ARG A 2 -31.87 47.90 -2.53
CA ARG A 2 -32.57 46.60 -2.66
C ARG A 2 -32.90 46.16 -4.11
N TRP A 3 -32.65 44.94 -4.59
CA TRP A 3 -32.14 43.69 -4.03
C TRP A 3 -31.49 42.90 -5.16
N SER A 4 -30.29 42.36 -4.94
CA SER A 4 -29.65 41.43 -5.86
C SER A 4 -30.37 40.09 -5.86
N VAL A 5 -30.54 39.57 -7.07
CA VAL A 5 -31.11 38.29 -7.45
C VAL A 5 -30.44 37.15 -6.67
N GLY A 6 -31.21 36.45 -5.83
CA GLY A 6 -30.81 35.17 -5.26
C GLY A 6 -30.92 34.09 -6.33
N LEU A 7 -29.79 33.70 -6.93
CA LEU A 7 -29.70 32.54 -7.80
C LEU A 7 -28.96 31.40 -7.09
N LEU A 8 -29.59 30.22 -7.19
CA LEU A 8 -28.99 28.88 -7.26
C LEU A 8 -28.61 28.19 -5.94
N ALA A 9 -29.62 27.53 -5.39
CA ALA A 9 -29.48 26.14 -5.00
C ALA A 9 -29.14 25.29 -6.25
N ALA A 10 -27.99 24.61 -6.22
CA ALA A 10 -27.71 23.45 -7.05
C ALA A 10 -26.77 22.53 -6.28
N GLY A 11 -27.37 21.68 -5.44
CA GLY A 11 -26.70 20.50 -4.92
C GLY A 11 -26.39 19.57 -6.09
N LEU A 12 -25.11 19.45 -6.43
CA LEU A 12 -24.62 18.40 -7.30
C LEU A 12 -23.99 17.32 -6.43
N LEU A 13 -24.84 16.32 -6.15
CA LEU A 13 -24.47 14.95 -5.83
C LEU A 13 -23.43 14.45 -6.83
N LEU A 14 -22.18 14.32 -6.40
CA LEU A 14 -21.24 13.36 -6.96
C LEU A 14 -20.61 12.58 -5.82
N SER A 15 -21.43 11.76 -5.15
CA SER A 15 -21.00 10.51 -4.55
C SER A 15 -20.46 9.61 -5.67
N GLY A 16 -19.24 9.92 -6.12
CA GLY A 16 -18.48 9.06 -7.00
C GLY A 16 -18.19 7.76 -6.25
N CYS A 17 -19.02 6.75 -6.49
CA CYS A 17 -18.62 5.35 -6.38
C CYS A 17 -17.54 5.05 -7.45
N GLY A 18 -16.40 5.72 -7.36
CA GLY A 18 -15.18 5.25 -7.99
C GLY A 18 -14.73 4.03 -7.21
N LYS A 19 -14.60 2.88 -7.87
CA LYS A 19 -13.95 1.72 -7.23
C LYS A 19 -12.58 2.22 -6.71
N PRO A 20 -12.24 1.96 -5.42
CA PRO A 20 -10.98 2.43 -4.87
C PRO A 20 -9.84 1.90 -5.74
N ASP A 21 -8.94 2.78 -6.19
CA ASP A 21 -7.79 2.35 -6.96
C ASP A 21 -6.86 1.55 -6.05
N ARG A 22 -6.65 0.28 -6.40
CA ARG A 22 -5.81 -0.65 -5.65
C ARG A 22 -4.46 -0.85 -6.32
N SER A 23 -4.09 0.03 -7.25
CA SER A 23 -2.81 -0.02 -7.92
C SER A 23 -1.67 0.26 -6.94
N ILE A 24 -0.59 -0.49 -7.04
CA ILE A 24 0.67 -0.25 -6.32
C ILE A 24 1.87 -0.56 -7.21
N ASP A 25 2.93 0.22 -7.05
CA ASP A 25 4.29 -0.09 -7.46
C ASP A 25 5.21 0.14 -6.26
N ALA A 26 5.73 -0.94 -5.69
CA ALA A 26 6.65 -0.92 -4.57
C ALA A 26 7.89 -1.76 -4.87
N GLU A 27 8.98 -1.45 -4.18
CA GLU A 27 10.20 -2.25 -4.12
C GLU A 27 10.40 -2.67 -2.66
N ILE A 28 10.76 -3.92 -2.46
CA ILE A 28 11.22 -4.45 -1.19
C ILE A 28 12.69 -4.82 -1.38
N ASP A 29 13.56 -4.33 -0.51
CA ASP A 29 14.97 -4.71 -0.45
C ASP A 29 15.24 -5.35 0.91
N ALA A 30 15.51 -6.66 0.93
CA ALA A 30 15.72 -7.41 2.16
C ALA A 30 17.20 -7.78 2.36
N ASP A 31 17.67 -7.62 3.59
CA ASP A 31 18.99 -8.04 4.05
C ASP A 31 18.85 -8.98 5.25
N PHE A 32 18.72 -10.28 4.97
CA PHE A 32 18.58 -11.33 5.97
C PHE A 32 19.79 -11.45 6.90
N ALA A 33 20.99 -11.07 6.42
CA ALA A 33 22.18 -11.08 7.26
C ALA A 33 22.11 -10.02 8.37
N LYS A 34 21.43 -8.89 8.11
CA LYS A 34 21.15 -7.85 9.09
C LYS A 34 19.81 -8.01 9.79
N GLY A 35 18.96 -8.89 9.29
CA GLY A 35 17.58 -9.02 9.73
C GLY A 35 16.72 -7.80 9.39
N GLU A 36 17.09 -7.07 8.32
CA GLU A 36 16.51 -5.79 7.95
C GLU A 36 15.84 -5.85 6.58
N LEU A 37 14.90 -4.93 6.36
CA LEU A 37 14.15 -4.79 5.13
C LEU A 37 13.78 -3.34 4.93
N LEU A 38 13.84 -2.89 3.68
CA LEU A 38 13.38 -1.58 3.24
C LEU A 38 12.23 -1.74 2.25
N LEU A 39 11.04 -1.26 2.62
CA LEU A 39 9.92 -1.06 1.71
C LEU A 39 10.03 0.34 1.09
N SER A 40 10.09 0.42 -0.23
CA SER A 40 10.03 1.67 -0.99
C SER A 40 8.73 1.71 -1.80
N CYS A 41 7.85 2.67 -1.51
CA CYS A 41 6.62 2.84 -2.28
C CYS A 41 6.88 3.82 -3.42
N ARG A 42 6.90 3.36 -4.66
CA ARG A 42 7.08 4.24 -5.82
C ARG A 42 5.78 4.96 -6.15
N THR A 43 4.69 4.20 -6.29
CA THR A 43 3.34 4.75 -6.52
C THR A 43 2.29 3.89 -5.82
N SER A 44 1.17 4.52 -5.45
CA SER A 44 -0.02 3.84 -4.93
C SER A 44 -1.28 4.61 -5.29
N GLY A 45 -2.32 3.92 -5.73
CA GLY A 45 -3.64 4.51 -6.01
C GLY A 45 -4.31 5.13 -4.79
N SER A 46 -3.93 4.71 -3.58
CA SER A 46 -4.39 5.29 -2.31
C SER A 46 -3.45 6.35 -1.73
N GLY A 47 -2.28 6.56 -2.35
CA GLY A 47 -1.21 7.41 -1.83
C GLY A 47 -0.25 6.72 -0.85
N THR A 48 -0.54 5.48 -0.42
CA THR A 48 0.30 4.72 0.53
C THR A 48 0.40 3.25 0.12
N CYS A 49 1.59 2.67 0.23
CA CYS A 49 1.79 1.22 0.17
C CYS A 49 1.79 0.68 1.60
N HIS A 50 0.93 -0.29 1.88
CA HIS A 50 0.89 -1.00 3.15
C HIS A 50 1.44 -2.40 2.97
N ALA A 51 2.35 -2.81 3.86
CA ALA A 51 2.92 -4.14 3.85
C ALA A 51 2.74 -4.84 5.20
N VAL A 52 2.59 -6.17 5.14
CA VAL A 52 2.67 -7.07 6.29
C VAL A 52 3.71 -8.13 5.96
N PHE A 53 4.61 -8.40 6.90
CA PHE A 53 5.64 -9.43 6.84
C PHE A 53 5.34 -10.45 7.94
N LEU A 54 5.32 -11.72 7.57
CA LEU A 54 5.00 -12.85 8.44
C LEU A 54 6.30 -13.63 8.66
N ALA A 55 6.91 -13.49 9.83
CA ALA A 55 8.15 -14.17 10.18
C ALA A 55 7.99 -14.81 11.56
N ASP A 56 8.39 -16.08 11.70
CA ASP A 56 8.38 -16.83 12.96
C ASP A 56 7.03 -16.79 13.72
N GLY A 57 5.92 -16.80 12.98
CA GLY A 57 4.57 -16.72 13.55
C GLY A 57 4.15 -15.33 14.05
N GLN A 58 4.97 -14.29 13.78
CA GLN A 58 4.69 -12.89 14.09
C GLN A 58 4.40 -12.09 12.81
N ALA A 59 3.60 -11.04 12.95
CA ALA A 59 3.25 -10.14 11.85
C ALA A 59 3.83 -8.74 12.08
N PHE A 60 4.74 -8.33 11.20
CA PHE A 60 5.36 -7.01 11.19
C PHE A 60 4.70 -6.15 10.14
N ARG A 61 4.36 -4.90 10.46
CA ARG A 61 3.66 -4.00 9.53
C ARG A 61 4.57 -2.86 9.13
N ALA A 62 4.55 -2.52 7.84
CA ALA A 62 5.18 -1.32 7.31
C ALA A 62 4.19 -0.52 6.48
N GLN A 63 4.41 0.78 6.44
CA GLN A 63 3.66 1.66 5.55
C GLN A 63 4.59 2.75 5.03
N ALA A 64 4.55 2.97 3.73
CA ALA A 64 5.33 4.01 3.08
C ALA A 64 4.39 4.80 2.17
N SER A 65 4.36 6.13 2.35
CA SER A 65 3.70 7.02 1.41
C SER A 65 4.33 6.89 0.02
N ALA A 66 3.57 7.17 -1.04
CA ALA A 66 4.12 7.20 -2.39
C ALA A 66 5.33 8.16 -2.49
N GLY A 67 6.42 7.68 -3.10
CA GLY A 67 7.73 8.33 -3.12
C GLY A 67 8.57 8.15 -1.84
N GLY A 68 8.03 7.50 -0.82
CA GLY A 68 8.66 7.30 0.48
C GLY A 68 9.11 5.87 0.75
N THR A 69 9.77 5.70 1.88
CA THR A 69 10.33 4.42 2.33
C THR A 69 9.98 4.14 3.80
N ALA A 70 9.94 2.86 4.17
CA ALA A 70 9.80 2.40 5.54
C ALA A 70 10.66 1.17 5.77
N SER A 71 11.35 1.10 6.91
CA SER A 71 12.17 -0.04 7.29
C SER A 71 11.45 -0.96 8.28
N VAL A 72 11.77 -2.24 8.23
CA VAL A 72 11.33 -3.24 9.20
C VAL A 72 12.54 -4.06 9.60
N SER A 73 12.62 -4.39 10.89
CA SER A 73 13.62 -5.29 11.44
C SER A 73 12.97 -6.62 11.82
N SER A 74 13.79 -7.63 12.09
CA SER A 74 13.35 -8.98 12.45
C SER A 74 12.69 -9.74 11.30
N VAL A 75 13.18 -9.52 10.07
CA VAL A 75 12.86 -10.38 8.92
C VAL A 75 14.05 -11.27 8.58
N GLY A 76 13.78 -12.42 7.99
CA GLY A 76 14.82 -13.38 7.60
C GLY A 76 14.32 -14.42 6.61
N GLU A 77 15.13 -15.44 6.35
CA GLU A 77 14.71 -16.58 5.54
C GLU A 77 13.43 -17.20 6.10
N GLY A 78 12.51 -17.59 5.21
CA GLY A 78 11.19 -18.10 5.60
C GLY A 78 10.16 -17.02 5.94
N THR A 79 10.52 -15.74 5.84
CA THR A 79 9.54 -14.64 5.94
C THR A 79 8.67 -14.61 4.69
N ASP A 80 7.36 -14.52 4.88
CA ASP A 80 6.41 -14.21 3.81
C ASP A 80 5.96 -12.75 3.90
N TYR A 81 5.48 -12.19 2.80
CA TYR A 81 5.00 -10.82 2.77
C TYR A 81 3.74 -10.61 1.93
N CYS A 82 3.11 -9.47 2.18
CA CYS A 82 1.90 -8.98 1.57
C CYS A 82 1.99 -7.48 1.39
N VAL A 83 1.83 -6.95 0.17
CA VAL A 83 1.77 -5.49 -0.07
C VAL A 83 0.50 -5.14 -0.82
N GLU A 84 -0.24 -4.15 -0.32
CA GLU A 84 -1.48 -3.64 -0.92
C GLU A 84 -1.62 -2.12 -0.76
N ALA A 85 -2.52 -1.52 -1.54
CA ALA A 85 -2.88 -0.09 -1.42
C ALA A 85 -3.69 0.23 -0.14
N SER A 86 -4.24 -0.79 0.52
CA SER A 86 -4.94 -0.68 1.80
C SER A 86 -4.28 -1.58 2.82
N VAL A 87 -4.53 -1.35 4.11
CA VAL A 87 -4.00 -2.19 5.19
C VAL A 87 -4.34 -3.67 4.92
N PRO A 88 -3.34 -4.55 4.69
CA PRO A 88 -3.58 -5.94 4.40
C PRO A 88 -4.18 -6.66 5.62
N ASP A 89 -5.17 -7.51 5.38
CA ASP A 89 -5.62 -8.50 6.36
C ASP A 89 -4.69 -9.73 6.24
N PRO A 90 -3.89 -10.06 7.28
CA PRO A 90 -2.99 -11.21 7.25
C PRO A 90 -3.71 -12.53 6.98
N ALA A 91 -4.99 -12.65 7.35
CA ALA A 91 -5.77 -13.88 7.15
C ALA A 91 -6.33 -14.03 5.72
N ARG A 92 -6.35 -12.94 4.94
CA ARG A 92 -6.92 -12.91 3.58
C ARG A 92 -5.90 -12.62 2.49
N CYS A 93 -4.74 -12.13 2.87
CA CYS A 93 -3.68 -11.89 1.92
C CYS A 93 -3.11 -13.22 1.41
N LYS A 94 -2.73 -13.25 0.14
CA LYS A 94 -1.93 -14.33 -0.43
C LYS A 94 -0.45 -14.06 -0.14
N PRO A 95 0.16 -14.72 0.87
CA PRO A 95 1.57 -14.52 1.20
C PRO A 95 2.47 -14.83 0.00
N THR A 96 3.48 -14.00 -0.19
CA THR A 96 4.55 -14.20 -1.16
C THR A 96 5.87 -14.37 -0.41
N PRO A 97 6.71 -15.37 -0.75
CA PRO A 97 7.99 -15.54 -0.08
C PRO A 97 8.89 -14.32 -0.27
N LEU A 98 9.47 -13.83 0.83
CA LEU A 98 10.51 -12.80 0.80
C LEU A 98 11.81 -13.44 0.32
N VAL A 99 12.49 -12.80 -0.64
CA VAL A 99 13.83 -13.21 -1.07
C VAL A 99 14.87 -12.17 -0.67
N GLN A 100 16.13 -12.61 -0.53
CA GLN A 100 17.26 -11.72 -0.27
C GLN A 100 17.42 -10.72 -1.42
N GLY A 101 17.67 -9.46 -1.06
CA GLY A 101 17.87 -8.35 -1.98
C GLY A 101 16.58 -7.74 -2.51
N LYS A 102 16.68 -7.12 -3.69
CA LYS A 102 15.61 -6.32 -4.29
C LYS A 102 14.58 -7.16 -5.02
N GLN A 103 13.31 -6.91 -4.72
CA GLN A 103 12.15 -7.48 -5.41
C GLN A 103 11.09 -6.41 -5.66
N ILE A 104 10.50 -6.44 -6.85
CA ILE A 104 9.48 -5.48 -7.27
C ILE A 104 8.10 -6.05 -7.07
N VAL A 105 7.24 -5.29 -6.39
CA VAL A 105 5.83 -5.62 -6.19
C VAL A 105 4.97 -4.66 -7.00
N ARG A 106 4.33 -5.18 -8.04
CA ARG A 106 3.41 -4.42 -8.89
C ARG A 106 2.05 -5.07 -8.89
N ARG A 107 1.03 -4.29 -8.54
CA ARG A 107 -0.37 -4.67 -8.72
C ARG A 107 -1.05 -3.57 -9.52
N LEU A 108 -1.63 -3.93 -10.64
CA LEU A 108 -2.38 -3.00 -11.48
C LEU A 108 -3.87 -3.30 -11.30
N THR A 109 -4.67 -2.27 -11.09
CA THR A 109 -6.13 -2.39 -11.24
C THR A 109 -6.42 -2.42 -12.74
N VAL A 110 -6.65 -3.60 -13.32
CA VAL A 110 -7.18 -3.68 -14.69
C VAL A 110 -8.65 -3.25 -14.62
N LYS A 111 -8.95 -2.05 -15.13
CA LYS A 111 -10.33 -1.61 -15.33
C LYS A 111 -10.90 -2.44 -16.49
N HIS A 112 -11.83 -3.35 -16.19
CA HIS A 112 -12.76 -3.92 -17.17
C HIS A 112 -13.96 -3.00 -17.33
#